data_AF-A0A1I3GBQ4-F1
#
_entry.id   AF-A0A1I3GBQ4-F1
#
_cell.length_a   1.000
_cell.length_b   1.000
_cell.length_c   1.000
_cell.angle_alpha   90.00
_cell.angle_beta   90.00
_cell.angle_gamma   90.00
#
_symmetry.space_group_name_H-M   'P 1'
#
loop_
_entity.id
_entity.type
_entity.pdbx_description
1 polymer ?
#
loop_
_entity_poly.entity_id
_entity_poly.type
_entity_poly.pdbx_seq_one_letter_code
_entity_poly.pdbx_strand_id
1 'polypeptide(L)' 'MLAAYAPAPASARPVRPAPPTAAEAVDRAAQHGDEHVIKLADTAADAYAWSGDTRALSAVVAAAEQIDPAST' A
#
# COMPACT_ATOMS: atom_id res chain seq x y z
N MET A 1 8.22 -16.99 -25.74
CA MET A 1 8.85 -15.90 -24.95
C MET A 1 8.90 -16.36 -23.51
N LEU A 2 10.08 -16.59 -22.93
CA LEU A 2 10.20 -16.90 -21.51
C LEU A 2 10.11 -15.57 -20.74
N ALA A 3 9.25 -15.51 -19.72
CA ALA A 3 9.32 -14.43 -18.74
C ALA A 3 10.66 -14.55 -18.00
N ALA A 4 11.49 -13.51 -18.07
CA ALA A 4 12.79 -13.48 -17.39
C ALA A 4 12.68 -13.27 -15.87
N TYR A 5 11.46 -13.08 -15.35
CA TYR A 5 11.20 -12.92 -13.93
C TYR A 5 10.86 -14.27 -13.31
N ALA A 6 11.88 -14.98 -12.83
CA ALA A 6 11.65 -16.08 -11.88
C ALA A 6 11.24 -15.45 -10.54
N PRO A 7 10.10 -15.84 -9.94
CA PRO A 7 9.70 -15.30 -8.65
C PRO A 7 10.78 -15.67 -7.62
N ALA A 8 11.26 -14.65 -6.90
CA ALA A 8 12.13 -14.89 -5.76
C ALA A 8 11.43 -15.83 -4.76
N PRO A 9 12.20 -16.69 -4.05
CA PRO A 9 11.62 -17.53 -3.00
C PRO A 9 10.89 -16.66 -1.98
N ALA A 10 9.71 -17.10 -1.55
CA ALA A 10 8.91 -16.36 -0.60
C ALA A 10 9.71 -16.13 0.70
N SER A 11 9.92 -14.87 1.07
CA SER A 11 10.45 -14.51 2.37
C SER A 11 9.36 -14.60 3.45
N ALA A 12 9.78 -14.79 4.70
CA ALA A 12 8.85 -14.75 5.83
C ALA A 12 8.10 -13.42 5.82
N ARG A 13 6.78 -13.46 5.73
CA ARG A 13 5.95 -12.26 5.77
C ARG A 13 6.06 -11.65 7.16
N PRO A 14 6.51 -10.40 7.32
CA PRO A 14 6.51 -9.76 8.63
C PRO A 14 5.07 -9.73 9.18
N VAL A 15 4.94 -9.98 10.48
CA VAL A 15 3.66 -9.80 11.18
C VAL A 15 3.30 -8.33 11.04
N ARG A 16 2.20 -8.07 10.34
CA ARG A 16 1.67 -6.72 10.18
C ARG A 16 0.59 -6.46 11.23
N PRO A 17 0.43 -5.21 11.68
CA PRO A 17 -0.73 -4.81 12.48
C PRO A 17 -2.03 -5.09 11.71
N ALA A 18 -3.15 -5.00 12.43
CA ALA A 18 -4.48 -5.12 11.82
C ALA A 18 -4.58 -4.18 10.61
N PRO A 19 -5.18 -4.64 9.49
CA PRO A 19 -5.31 -3.80 8.31
C PRO A 19 -6.15 -2.57 8.65
N PRO A 20 -5.79 -1.38 8.12
CA PRO A 20 -6.61 -0.19 8.31
C PRO A 20 -7.92 -0.33 7.52
N THR A 21 -8.92 0.44 7.93
CA THR A 21 -10.08 0.74 7.09
C THR A 21 -9.68 1.61 5.90
N ALA A 22 -10.55 1.68 4.88
CA ALA A 22 -10.31 2.53 3.71
C ALA A 22 -10.18 4.01 4.11
N ALA A 23 -11.02 4.48 5.03
CA ALA A 23 -10.97 5.85 5.55
C ALA A 23 -9.64 6.13 6.26
N GLU A 24 -9.20 5.26 7.16
CA GLU A 24 -7.92 5.42 7.87
C GLU A 24 -6.71 5.40 6.93
N ALA A 25 -6.76 4.62 5.84
CA ALA A 25 -5.70 4.59 4.84
C ALA A 25 -5.63 5.91 4.06
N VAL A 26 -6.78 6.45 3.64
CA VAL A 26 -6.87 7.74 2.94
C VAL A 26 -6.46 8.90 3.85
N ASP A 27 -6.95 8.93 5.08
CA ASP A 27 -6.60 9.99 6.05
C ASP A 27 -5.10 10.00 6.34
N ARG A 28 -4.47 8.83 6.47
CA ARG A 28 -3.03 8.72 6.68
C ARG A 28 -2.24 9.21 5.46
N ALA A 29 -2.69 8.87 4.25
CA ALA A 29 -2.05 9.35 3.03
C ALA A 29 -2.15 10.87 2.87
N ALA A 30 -3.32 11.45 3.17
CA ALA A 30 -3.52 12.89 3.16
C ALA A 30 -2.64 13.61 4.19
N GLN A 31 -2.47 13.04 5.39
CA GLN A 31 -1.57 13.57 6.41
C GLN A 31 -0.09 13.49 6.01
N HIS A 32 0.30 12.44 5.28
CA HIS A 32 1.66 12.29 4.77
C HIS A 32 1.98 13.34 3.70
N GLY A 33 1.03 13.65 2.83
CA GLY A 33 1.16 14.71 1.83
C GLY A 33 2.00 14.35 0.60
N ASP A 34 2.57 13.15 0.52
CA ASP A 34 3.31 12.69 -0.65
C ASP A 34 2.34 12.26 -1.76
N GLU A 35 2.58 12.72 -2.98
CA GLU A 35 1.70 12.49 -4.12
C GLU A 35 1.55 10.99 -4.45
N HIS A 36 2.63 10.22 -4.34
CA HIS A 36 2.60 8.78 -4.66
C HIS A 36 1.86 7.99 -3.58
N VAL A 37 2.01 8.37 -2.31
CA VAL A 37 1.24 7.77 -1.21
C VAL A 37 -0.26 8.05 -1.37
N ILE A 38 -0.63 9.28 -1.76
CA ILE A 38 -2.03 9.67 -1.98
C ILE A 38 -2.64 8.90 -3.17
N LYS A 39 -1.94 8.85 -4.31
CA LYS A 39 -2.40 8.10 -5.49
C LYS A 39 -2.56 6.60 -5.20
N LEU A 40 -1.64 6.04 -4.42
CA LEU A 40 -1.73 4.65 -3.99
C LEU A 40 -2.95 4.42 -3.10
N ALA A 41 -3.26 5.35 -2.19
CA ALA A 41 -4.42 5.25 -1.31
C ALA A 41 -5.74 5.22 -2.08
N ASP A 42 -5.88 6.10 -3.07
CA ASP A 42 -7.04 6.14 -3.98
C ASP A 42 -7.21 4.79 -4.72
N THR A 43 -6.14 4.33 -5.37
CA THR A 43 -6.14 3.05 -6.10
C THR A 43 -6.42 1.86 -5.18
N ALA A 44 -5.88 1.87 -3.95
CA ALA A 44 -6.07 0.83 -2.97
C ALA A 44 -7.51 0.78 -2.43
N ALA A 45 -8.16 1.93 -2.27
CA ALA A 45 -9.56 2.01 -1.87
C ALA A 45 -10.47 1.41 -2.95
N ASP A 46 -10.23 1.71 -4.23
CA ASP A 46 -10.96 1.12 -5.35
C ASP A 46 -10.74 -0.39 -5.44
N ALA A 47 -9.50 -0.84 -5.34
CA ALA A 47 -9.17 -2.27 -5.35
C ALA A 47 -9.85 -3.01 -4.18
N TYR A 48 -9.87 -2.41 -2.99
CA TYR A 48 -10.57 -2.95 -1.83
C TYR A 48 -12.09 -2.98 -2.03
N ALA A 49 -12.68 -1.91 -2.55
CA ALA A 49 -14.11 -1.86 -2.84
C ALA A 49 -14.54 -2.96 -3.82
N TRP A 50 -13.70 -3.27 -4.81
CA TRP A 50 -13.97 -4.32 -5.79
C TRP A 50 -13.72 -5.74 -5.27
N SER A 51 -12.67 -5.96 -4.47
CA SER A 51 -12.21 -7.31 -4.10
C SER A 51 -12.43 -7.72 -2.64
N GLY A 52 -12.62 -6.76 -1.75
CA GLY A 52 -12.55 -6.95 -0.30
C GLY A 52 -11.15 -7.25 0.25
N ASP A 53 -10.10 -7.17 -0.56
CA ASP A 53 -8.73 -7.51 -0.13
C ASP A 53 -8.09 -6.38 0.69
N THR A 54 -8.07 -6.57 2.00
CA THR A 54 -7.48 -5.61 2.97
C THR A 54 -5.97 -5.43 2.82
N ARG A 55 -5.29 -6.29 2.04
CA ARG A 55 -3.87 -6.12 1.72
C ARG A 55 -3.63 -4.90 0.86
N ALA A 56 -4.59 -4.48 0.03
CA ALA A 56 -4.51 -3.24 -0.74
C ALA A 56 -4.38 -2.03 0.20
N LEU A 57 -5.23 -1.95 1.22
CA LEU A 57 -5.20 -0.88 2.23
C LEU A 57 -3.92 -0.93 3.08
N SER A 58 -3.45 -2.13 3.43
CA SER A 58 -2.18 -2.31 4.14
C SER A 58 -0.96 -1.87 3.34
N ALA A 59 -1.04 -1.86 2.00
CA ALA A 59 0.06 -1.40 1.15
C ALA A 59 0.29 0.12 1.31
N VAL A 60 -0.78 0.89 1.51
CA VAL A 60 -0.72 2.34 1.73
C VAL A 60 0.10 2.67 2.97
N VAL A 61 -0.16 1.98 4.09
CA VAL A 61 0.57 2.18 5.35
C VAL A 61 2.07 1.90 5.16
N ALA A 62 2.40 0.81 4.47
CA ALA A 62 3.80 0.47 4.23
C ALA A 62 4.51 1.41 3.26
N ALA A 63 3.79 1.97 2.28
CA ALA A 63 4.37 2.98 1.40
C ALA A 63 4.66 4.28 2.17
N ALA A 64 3.73 4.73 3.02
CA ALA A 64 3.91 5.88 3.89
C ALA A 64 5.07 5.71 4.90
N GLU A 65 5.43 4.47 5.25
CA GLU A 65 6.61 4.19 6.10
C GLU A 65 7.94 4.17 5.32
N GLN A 66 7.90 3.94 4.00
CA GLN A 66 9.09 3.79 3.15
C GLN A 66 9.42 5.03 2.34
N ILE A 67 8.44 5.90 2.11
CA ILE A 67 8.61 7.14 1.36
C ILE A 67 8.86 8.25 2.37
N ASP A 68 9.96 8.98 2.17
CA ASP A 68 10.27 10.14 3.00
C ASP A 68 9.35 11.32 2.60
N PRO A 69 8.59 11.94 3.52
CA PRO A 69 7.62 13.00 3.20
C PRO A 69 8.23 14.26 2.56
N ALA A 70 9.56 14.40 2.54
CA ALA A 70 10.26 15.52 1.91
C ALA A 70 10.88 15.19 0.54
N SER A 71 10.65 13.99 0.00
CA SER A 71 11.20 13.57 -1.29
C SER A 71 10.38 14.12 -2.47
N THR A 72 10.39 15.44 -2.68
CA THR A 72 9.86 16.09 -3.89
C THR A 72 10.97 16.78 -4.67
#